data_AF-A0A2E8YA19-F1
#
_entry.id   AF-A0A2E8YA19-F1
#
_cell.length_a   1.000
_cell.length_b   1.000
_cell.length_c   1.000
_cell.angle_alpha   90.00
_cell.angle_beta   90.00
_cell.angle_gamma   90.00
#
_symmetry.space_group_name_H-M   'P 1'
#
loop_
_entity.id
_entity.type
_entity.pdbx_description
1 polymer ?
#
loop_
_entity_poly.entity_id
_entity_poly.type
_entity_poly.pdbx_seq_one_letter_code
_entity_poly.pdbx_strand_id
1 'polypeptide(L)'
;MSLHVGYCRSWGIDPESLEQVAEAPANMAYTRYVLERGLAGDMLDLHVALLPCTVGYAEIGARLIKEHAVSLEQNPYRSWIEAYAADDYQAAARQAVSNLERLATRASSARFDALCKTFRQATRLEIGFWDMGLAPES
;
A
#
# COMPACT_ATOMS: atom_id res chain seq x y z
N MET A 1 10.95 7.95 4.38
CA MET A 1 11.21 6.65 5.04
C MET A 1 11.37 6.74 6.56
N SER A 2 11.08 7.86 7.23
CA SER A 2 11.27 8.02 8.68
C SER A 2 10.07 7.63 9.55
N LEU A 3 8.85 7.59 8.99
CA LEU A 3 7.61 7.40 9.78
C LEU A 3 7.57 6.03 10.48
N HIS A 4 7.67 4.93 9.72
CA HIS A 4 7.56 3.58 10.28
C HIS A 4 8.71 3.22 11.22
N VAL A 5 9.95 3.66 10.93
CA VAL A 5 11.09 3.52 11.85
C VAL A 5 10.85 4.31 13.14
N GLY A 6 10.22 5.49 13.05
CA GLY A 6 9.80 6.28 14.21
C GLY A 6 8.78 5.55 15.09
N TYR A 7 7.78 4.90 14.48
CA TYR A 7 6.82 4.07 15.22
C TYR A 7 7.49 2.90 15.94
N CYS A 8 8.33 2.15 15.22
CA CYS A 8 9.08 1.02 15.80
C CYS A 8 9.86 1.47 17.04
N ARG A 9 10.60 2.58 16.96
CA ARG A 9 11.34 3.14 18.09
C ARG A 9 10.43 3.53 19.25
N SER A 10 9.27 4.13 18.98
CA SER A 10 8.30 4.51 20.02
C SER A 10 7.72 3.31 20.76
N TRP A 11 7.75 2.12 20.15
CA TRP A 11 7.35 0.84 20.73
C TRP A 11 8.52 0.04 21.30
N GLY A 12 9.73 0.61 21.35
CA GLY A 12 10.92 -0.03 21.90
C GLY A 12 11.62 -1.01 20.94
N ILE A 13 11.26 -1.00 19.65
CA ILE A 13 11.94 -1.80 18.61
C ILE A 13 13.11 -0.98 18.08
N ASP A 14 14.34 -1.42 18.37
CA ASP A 14 15.54 -0.77 17.87
C ASP A 14 15.82 -1.13 16.39
N PRO A 15 16.64 -0.33 15.67
CA PRO A 15 16.91 -0.56 14.25
C PRO A 15 17.56 -1.90 13.93
N GLU A 16 18.43 -2.43 14.80
CA GLU A 16 19.11 -3.71 14.57
C GLU A 16 18.10 -4.86 14.69
N SER A 17 17.23 -4.81 15.71
CA SER A 17 16.10 -5.74 15.84
C SER A 17 15.16 -5.67 14.63
N LEU A 18 14.87 -4.46 14.13
CA LEU A 18 13.99 -4.26 12.96
C LEU A 18 14.56 -4.91 11.69
N GLU A 19 15.87 -4.83 11.46
CA GLU A 19 16.53 -5.43 10.29
C GLU A 19 16.57 -6.96 10.34
N GLN A 20 16.43 -7.56 11.53
CA GLN A 20 16.43 -9.00 11.74
C GLN A 20 15.04 -9.64 11.67
N VAL A 21 13.97 -8.84 11.55
CA VAL A 21 12.59 -9.35 11.48
C VAL A 21 12.42 -10.22 10.23
N ALA A 22 12.02 -11.48 10.43
CA ALA A 22 11.67 -12.37 9.34
C ALA A 22 10.43 -11.84 8.59
N GLU A 23 10.49 -11.82 7.26
CA GLU A 23 9.36 -11.43 6.42
C GLU A 23 8.22 -12.45 6.59
N ALA A 24 7.08 -12.00 7.09
CA ALA A 24 5.91 -12.84 7.23
C ALA A 24 5.39 -13.35 5.86
N PRO A 25 4.76 -14.54 5.79
CA PRO A 25 4.34 -15.15 4.53
C PRO A 25 3.44 -14.25 3.66
N ALA A 26 2.50 -13.51 4.27
CA ALA A 26 1.61 -12.59 3.55
C ALA A 26 2.38 -11.39 2.94
N ASN A 27 3.32 -10.82 3.70
CA ASN A 27 4.19 -9.74 3.21
C ASN A 27 5.03 -10.22 2.02
N MET A 28 5.67 -11.40 2.15
CA MET A 28 6.44 -12.01 1.07
C MET A 28 5.56 -12.28 -0.15
N ALA A 29 4.38 -12.87 0.01
CA ALA A 29 3.48 -13.16 -1.10
C ALA A 29 3.11 -11.87 -1.86
N TYR A 30 2.84 -10.78 -1.14
CA TYR A 30 2.50 -9.51 -1.77
C TYR A 30 3.70 -8.90 -2.51
N THR A 31 4.83 -8.72 -1.83
CA THR A 31 6.01 -8.06 -2.41
C THR A 31 6.56 -8.84 -3.61
N ARG A 32 6.59 -10.18 -3.52
CA ARG A 32 7.04 -11.03 -4.64
C ARG A 32 6.07 -10.98 -5.82
N TYR A 33 4.76 -10.90 -5.59
CA TYR A 33 3.78 -10.75 -6.67
C TYR A 33 3.99 -9.45 -7.46
N VAL A 34 4.17 -8.32 -6.77
CA VAL A 34 4.40 -7.02 -7.43
C VAL A 34 5.69 -7.04 -8.24
N LEU A 35 6.78 -7.54 -7.66
CA LEU A 35 8.07 -7.65 -8.35
C LEU A 35 7.97 -8.54 -9.58
N GLU A 36 7.31 -9.70 -9.47
CA GLU A 36 7.16 -10.63 -10.57
C GLU A 36 6.32 -10.03 -11.71
N ARG A 37 5.24 -9.31 -11.41
CA ARG A 37 4.45 -8.60 -12.44
C ARG A 37 5.26 -7.55 -13.19
N GLY A 38 6.14 -6.84 -12.50
CA GLY A 38 7.03 -5.87 -13.13
C GLY A 38 8.15 -6.50 -13.96
N LEU A 39 8.68 -7.66 -13.54
CA LEU A 39 9.73 -8.38 -14.25
C LEU A 39 9.21 -9.14 -15.48
N ALA A 40 8.03 -9.75 -15.37
CA ALA A 40 7.43 -10.56 -16.44
C ALA A 40 6.67 -9.71 -17.49
N GLY A 41 6.25 -8.50 -17.10
CA GLY A 41 5.46 -7.60 -17.92
C GLY A 41 6.22 -6.35 -18.37
N ASP A 42 5.51 -5.24 -18.43
CA ASP A 42 6.07 -3.92 -18.68
C ASP A 42 5.76 -2.93 -17.54
N MET A 43 6.11 -1.66 -17.76
CA MET A 43 5.81 -0.59 -16.82
C MET A 43 4.32 -0.51 -16.46
N LEU A 44 3.42 -0.80 -17.40
CA LEU A 44 1.99 -0.77 -17.10
C LEU A 44 1.62 -1.90 -16.13
N ASP A 45 2.12 -3.12 -16.33
CA ASP A 45 1.87 -4.24 -15.41
C ASP A 45 2.37 -3.96 -13.99
N LEU A 46 3.58 -3.39 -13.86
CA LEU A 46 4.14 -2.97 -12.57
C LEU A 46 3.26 -1.92 -11.89
N HIS A 47 2.89 -0.86 -12.62
CA HIS A 47 2.06 0.21 -12.06
C HIS A 47 0.67 -0.28 -11.66
N VAL A 48 0.08 -1.19 -12.44
CA VAL A 48 -1.20 -1.83 -12.09
C VAL A 48 -1.09 -2.66 -10.81
N ALA A 49 0.00 -3.41 -10.63
CA ALA A 49 0.22 -4.21 -9.43
C ALA A 49 0.50 -3.36 -8.17
N LEU A 50 1.12 -2.20 -8.32
CA LEU A 50 1.39 -1.25 -7.23
C LEU A 50 0.17 -0.40 -6.84
N LEU A 51 -0.75 -0.14 -7.77
CA LEU A 51 -1.81 0.84 -7.57
C LEU A 51 -2.73 0.56 -6.35
N PRO A 52 -3.11 -0.70 -6.04
CA PRO A 52 -3.90 -0.99 -4.85
C PRO A 52 -3.30 -0.47 -3.55
N CYS A 53 -1.98 -0.58 -3.36
CA CYS A 53 -1.31 -0.06 -2.16
C CYS A 53 -1.43 1.46 -2.11
N THR A 54 -0.90 2.16 -3.13
CA THR A 54 -0.82 3.62 -3.11
C THR A 54 -2.21 4.28 -3.04
N VAL A 55 -3.15 3.84 -3.86
CA VAL A 55 -4.49 4.43 -3.90
C VAL A 55 -5.34 3.93 -2.73
N GLY A 56 -5.23 2.67 -2.36
CA GLY A 56 -5.99 2.10 -1.25
C GLY A 56 -5.66 2.79 0.09
N TYR A 57 -4.38 3.00 0.38
CA TYR A 57 -3.98 3.72 1.60
C TYR A 57 -4.44 5.19 1.58
N ALA A 58 -4.39 5.85 0.43
CA ALA A 58 -4.92 7.22 0.29
C ALA A 58 -6.44 7.26 0.53
N GLU A 59 -7.20 6.31 -0.02
CA GLU A 59 -8.65 6.22 0.19
C GLU A 59 -9.00 5.94 1.66
N ILE A 60 -8.28 5.00 2.30
CA ILE A 60 -8.45 4.68 3.71
C ILE A 60 -8.16 5.90 4.59
N GLY A 61 -7.04 6.58 4.39
CA GLY A 61 -6.67 7.78 5.14
C GLY A 61 -7.71 8.90 5.01
N ALA A 62 -8.09 9.23 3.76
CA ALA A 62 -9.07 10.26 3.46
C ALA A 62 -10.47 9.94 4.03
N ARG A 63 -10.86 8.65 4.05
CA ARG A 63 -12.11 8.21 4.67
C ARG A 63 -12.06 8.34 6.19
N LEU A 64 -11.04 7.76 6.83
CA LEU A 64 -10.93 7.70 8.29
C LEU A 64 -10.80 9.09 8.92
N ILE A 65 -10.06 10.02 8.30
CA ILE A 65 -9.94 11.38 8.81
C ILE A 65 -11.31 12.09 8.82
N LYS A 66 -12.15 11.84 7.80
CA LYS A 66 -13.48 12.43 7.68
C LYS A 66 -14.48 11.79 8.65
N GLU A 67 -14.45 10.47 8.79
CA GLU A 67 -15.38 9.72 9.64
C GLU A 67 -15.08 9.90 11.13
N HIS A 68 -13.82 10.12 11.50
CA HIS A 68 -13.39 10.15 12.90
C HIS A 68 -12.79 11.49 13.35
N ALA A 69 -12.90 12.57 12.57
CA ALA A 69 -12.28 13.87 12.83
C ALA A 69 -12.40 14.34 14.30
N VAL A 70 -13.55 14.12 14.94
CA VAL A 70 -13.87 14.58 16.29
C VAL A 70 -13.21 13.73 17.40
N SER A 71 -12.85 12.47 17.13
CA SER A 71 -12.33 11.53 18.14
C SER A 71 -10.85 11.19 17.98
N LEU A 72 -10.12 11.89 17.10
CA LEU A 72 -8.73 11.56 16.80
C LEU A 72 -7.74 11.94 17.89
N GLU A 73 -8.03 12.93 18.75
CA GLU A 73 -7.05 13.47 19.72
C GLU A 73 -6.44 12.40 20.65
N GLN A 74 -7.19 11.36 20.99
CA GLN A 74 -6.74 10.25 21.85
C GLN A 74 -6.58 8.93 21.10
N ASN A 75 -6.71 8.93 19.77
CA ASN A 75 -6.64 7.71 18.97
C ASN A 75 -5.16 7.33 18.72
N PRO A 76 -4.69 6.14 19.14
CA PRO A 76 -3.30 5.72 18.93
C PRO A 76 -2.90 5.64 17.45
N TYR A 77 -3.87 5.54 16.54
CA TYR A 77 -3.66 5.50 15.09
C TYR A 77 -3.75 6.87 14.42
N ARG A 78 -3.93 7.97 15.17
CA ARG A 78 -4.08 9.34 14.62
C ARG A 78 -2.99 9.69 13.63
N SER A 79 -1.73 9.55 14.04
CA SER A 79 -0.59 9.93 13.20
C SER A 79 -0.51 9.13 11.90
N TRP A 80 -0.93 7.87 11.93
CA TRP A 80 -1.00 7.02 10.73
C TRP A 80 -2.11 7.53 9.81
N ILE A 81 -3.31 7.79 10.35
CA ILE A 81 -4.44 8.30 9.58
C ILE A 81 -4.09 9.66 8.93
N GLU A 82 -3.50 10.57 9.70
CA GLU A 82 -3.08 11.88 9.22
C GLU A 82 -2.03 11.77 8.12
N ALA A 83 -1.06 10.86 8.23
CA ALA A 83 -0.03 10.66 7.22
C ALA A 83 -0.61 10.25 5.86
N TYR A 84 -1.58 9.33 5.85
CA TYR A 84 -2.22 8.88 4.59
C TYR A 84 -3.32 9.82 4.09
N ALA A 85 -3.89 10.65 4.97
CA ALA A 85 -4.83 11.71 4.60
C ALA A 85 -4.13 13.00 4.13
N ALA A 86 -2.83 13.17 4.43
CA ALA A 86 -2.09 14.38 4.13
C ALA A 86 -2.01 14.68 2.63
N ASP A 87 -1.97 15.98 2.30
CA ASP A 87 -2.02 16.46 0.92
C ASP A 87 -0.90 15.91 0.04
N ASP A 88 0.29 15.67 0.61
CA ASP A 88 1.44 15.09 -0.08
C ASP A 88 1.20 13.63 -0.48
N TYR A 89 0.68 12.80 0.44
CA TYR A 89 0.33 11.40 0.13
C TYR A 89 -0.84 11.34 -0.86
N GLN A 90 -1.85 12.19 -0.68
CA GLN A 90 -2.99 12.29 -1.60
C GLN A 90 -2.55 12.75 -3.00
N ALA A 91 -1.59 13.69 -3.09
CA ALA A 91 -1.01 14.11 -4.36
C ALA A 91 -0.21 12.97 -5.02
N ALA A 92 0.56 12.21 -4.25
CA ALA A 92 1.28 11.04 -4.75
C ALA A 92 0.33 9.98 -5.31
N ALA A 93 -0.80 9.71 -4.65
CA ALA A 93 -1.82 8.78 -5.13
C ALA A 93 -2.47 9.25 -6.44
N ARG A 94 -2.85 10.54 -6.54
CA ARG A 94 -3.35 11.13 -7.79
C ARG A 94 -2.32 11.05 -8.92
N GLN A 95 -1.05 11.29 -8.62
CA GLN A 95 0.03 11.16 -9.59
C GLN A 95 0.22 9.71 -10.05
N ALA A 96 0.07 8.73 -9.16
CA ALA A 96 0.13 7.31 -9.51
C ALA A 96 -0.99 6.94 -10.49
N VAL A 97 -2.22 7.41 -10.27
CA VAL A 97 -3.35 7.23 -11.20
C VAL A 97 -3.06 7.91 -12.55
N SER A 98 -2.64 9.16 -12.56
CA SER A 98 -2.32 9.89 -13.80
C SER A 98 -1.20 9.21 -14.60
N ASN A 99 -0.18 8.69 -13.92
CA ASN A 99 0.89 7.92 -14.55
C ASN A 99 0.36 6.62 -15.18
N LEU A 100 -0.53 5.92 -14.48
CA LEU A 100 -1.18 4.73 -15.01
C LEU A 100 -1.99 5.05 -16.27
N GLU A 101 -2.84 6.07 -16.22
CA GLU A 101 -3.67 6.50 -17.35
C GLU A 101 -2.81 6.81 -18.58
N ARG A 102 -1.71 7.56 -18.38
CA ARG A 102 -0.75 7.86 -19.45
C ARG A 102 -0.14 6.58 -20.05
N LEU A 103 0.24 5.61 -19.23
CA LEU A 103 0.77 4.32 -19.71
C LEU A 103 -0.31 3.51 -20.45
N ALA A 104 -1.55 3.53 -19.94
CA ALA A 104 -2.67 2.81 -20.53
C ALA A 104 -3.05 3.31 -21.93
N THR A 105 -2.82 4.59 -22.26
CA THR A 105 -3.05 5.10 -23.64
C THR A 105 -2.26 4.37 -24.72
N ARG A 106 -1.16 3.70 -24.35
CA ARG A 106 -0.29 2.95 -25.26
C ARG A 106 -0.61 1.46 -25.28
N ALA A 107 -1.51 0.99 -24.41
CA ALA A 107 -1.89 -0.40 -24.30
C ALA A 107 -3.03 -0.74 -25.26
N SER A 108 -3.01 -1.96 -25.79
CA SER A 108 -4.15 -2.48 -26.55
C SER A 108 -5.30 -2.83 -25.61
N SER A 109 -6.53 -2.67 -26.09
CA SER A 109 -7.75 -3.06 -25.35
C SER A 109 -7.75 -4.54 -24.97
N ALA A 110 -7.06 -5.39 -25.74
CA ALA A 110 -6.91 -6.81 -25.46
C ALA A 110 -6.21 -7.13 -24.13
N ARG A 111 -5.42 -6.19 -23.58
CA ARG A 111 -4.74 -6.37 -22.28
C ARG A 111 -5.60 -6.01 -21.07
N PHE A 112 -6.73 -5.31 -21.27
CA PHE A 112 -7.51 -4.74 -20.19
C PHE A 112 -7.92 -5.79 -19.14
N ASP A 113 -8.47 -6.92 -19.57
CA ASP A 113 -8.90 -7.99 -18.66
C ASP A 113 -7.74 -8.59 -17.85
N ALA A 114 -6.56 -8.71 -18.46
CA ALA A 114 -5.36 -9.19 -17.78
C ALA A 114 -4.89 -8.18 -16.72
N LEU A 115 -4.88 -6.89 -17.05
CA LEU A 115 -4.52 -5.82 -16.10
C LEU A 115 -5.52 -5.76 -14.95
N CYS A 116 -6.82 -5.86 -15.20
CA CYS A 116 -7.82 -5.93 -14.14
C CYS A 116 -7.65 -7.16 -13.25
N LYS A 117 -7.22 -8.31 -13.79
CA LYS A 117 -6.87 -9.49 -12.96
C LYS A 117 -5.66 -9.19 -12.08
N THR A 118 -4.63 -8.54 -12.62
CA THR A 118 -3.45 -8.12 -11.84
C THR A 118 -3.82 -7.21 -10.68
N PHE A 119 -4.60 -6.15 -10.96
CA PHE A 119 -5.08 -5.22 -9.92
C PHE A 119 -5.85 -5.96 -8.83
N ARG A 120 -6.85 -6.78 -9.20
CA ARG A 120 -7.66 -7.54 -8.24
C ARG A 120 -6.83 -8.49 -7.39
N GLN A 121 -5.81 -9.13 -7.97
CA GLN A 121 -4.96 -10.04 -7.23
C GLN A 121 -4.06 -9.27 -6.24
N ALA A 122 -3.48 -8.14 -6.64
CA ALA A 122 -2.76 -7.27 -5.73
C ALA A 122 -3.65 -6.75 -4.59
N THR A 123 -4.91 -6.38 -4.86
CA THR A 123 -5.89 -6.01 -3.82
C THR A 123 -6.18 -7.17 -2.84
N ARG A 124 -6.27 -8.41 -3.33
CA ARG A 124 -6.45 -9.58 -2.44
C ARG A 124 -5.23 -9.82 -1.55
N LEU A 125 -4.03 -9.59 -2.07
CA LEU A 125 -2.80 -9.72 -1.29
C LEU A 125 -2.70 -8.62 -0.22
N GLU A 126 -3.16 -7.40 -0.52
CA GLU A 126 -3.33 -6.33 0.47
C GLU A 126 -4.32 -6.70 1.59
N ILE A 127 -5.43 -7.38 1.27
CA ILE A 127 -6.33 -7.91 2.30
C ILE A 127 -5.58 -8.88 3.22
N GLY A 128 -4.80 -9.81 2.64
CA GLY A 128 -3.95 -10.72 3.42
C GLY A 128 -2.89 -10.00 4.25
N PHE A 129 -2.40 -8.84 3.79
CA PHE A 129 -1.47 -8.01 4.55
C PHE A 129 -2.14 -7.41 5.81
N TRP A 130 -3.38 -6.93 5.68
CA TRP A 130 -4.18 -6.48 6.82
C TRP A 130 -4.53 -7.62 7.77
N ASP A 131 -4.94 -8.78 7.25
CA ASP A 131 -5.29 -9.96 8.06
C ASP A 131 -4.10 -10.42 8.92
N MET A 132 -2.89 -10.44 8.35
CA MET A 132 -1.64 -10.71 9.07
C MET A 132 -1.45 -9.76 10.26
N GLY A 133 -1.75 -8.47 10.09
CA GLY A 133 -1.62 -7.48 11.17
C GLY A 133 -2.65 -7.66 12.29
N LEU A 134 -3.80 -8.27 12.00
CA LEU A 134 -4.86 -8.54 12.98
C LEU A 134 -4.70 -9.88 13.71
N ALA A 135 -3.98 -10.82 13.11
CA ALA A 135 -3.70 -12.15 13.66
C ALA A 135 -2.18 -12.40 13.71
N PRO A 136 -1.43 -11.69 14.58
CA PRO A 136 0.00 -11.91 14.71
C PRO A 136 0.27 -13.37 15.12
N GLU A 137 1.18 -14.03 14.41
CA GLU A 137 1.65 -15.36 14.78
C GLU A 137 2.25 -15.30 16.20
N SER A 138 1.84 -16.24 17.05
CA SER A 138 2.18 -16.30 18.48
C SER A 138 3.61 -16.74 18.74
#